data_AF-A0A3B9IMC0-F1
#
_entry.id   AF-A0A3B9IMC0-F1
#
_cell.length_a   1.000
_cell.length_b   1.000
_cell.length_c   1.000
_cell.angle_alpha   90.00
_cell.angle_beta   90.00
_cell.angle_gamma   90.00
#
_symmetry.space_group_name_H-M   'P 1'
#
loop_
_entity.id
_entity.type
_entity.pdbx_description
1 polymer ?
#
loop_
_entity_poly.entity_id
_entity_poly.type
_entity_poly.pdbx_seq_one_letter_code
_entity_poly.pdbx_strand_id
1 'polypeptide(L)'
;RPVAAVRLIAAQADADRLVADRYLATLHDITADEAAAEPLHRLFHDRLIDHGAPERPGGRMARFYESRVFHLGGRAEVPDLTLSWHQLKDLRWTVGGITYDRGLGALFDEARARLLPARFAGAGVVAHGDAHNANVWFETGADGMADRLVFFDPAFAGAHVPALLAEVKATFHNIFAHPFWLYDAAVAEGLYTVRARLDADGRGITIDHDHDPGPLRRAFLAAKGDLLWRPLLQALAARGQLDADWRRVVKLALFCCPTLVMNLRAGPDGGHHGPAASALGLAIAVAMGAEPAGGAADPLSTMLDAVTP
;
A
#
# COMPACT_ATOMS: atom_id res chain seq x y z
N ARG A 1 -1.33 -22.07 15.01
CA ARG A 1 -2.30 -23.18 15.22
C ARG A 1 -3.63 -22.79 14.57
N PRO A 2 -4.34 -23.71 13.89
CA PRO A 2 -5.53 -23.39 13.09
C PRO A 2 -6.64 -22.63 13.85
N VAL A 3 -6.89 -22.98 15.11
CA VAL A 3 -7.91 -22.35 15.95
C VAL A 3 -7.65 -20.86 16.21
N ALA A 4 -6.38 -20.46 16.38
CA ALA A 4 -6.03 -19.06 16.58
C ALA A 4 -6.24 -18.23 15.30
N ALA A 5 -5.99 -18.81 14.13
CA ALA A 5 -6.21 -18.14 12.85
C ALA A 5 -7.70 -17.89 12.59
N VAL A 6 -8.58 -18.87 12.89
CA VAL A 6 -10.03 -18.71 12.73
C VAL A 6 -10.57 -17.59 13.61
N ARG A 7 -10.18 -17.56 14.90
CA ARG A 7 -10.58 -16.51 15.84
C ARG A 7 -10.15 -15.12 15.38
N LEU A 8 -8.92 -15.00 14.91
CA LEU A 8 -8.38 -13.73 14.42
C LEU A 8 -9.06 -13.28 13.11
N ILE A 9 -9.39 -14.20 12.20
CA ILE A 9 -10.17 -13.89 10.99
C ILE A 9 -11.57 -13.38 11.35
N ALA A 10 -12.24 -14.00 12.32
CA ALA A 10 -13.53 -13.53 12.80
C ALA A 10 -13.44 -12.12 13.41
N ALA A 11 -12.46 -11.89 14.29
CA ALA A 11 -12.23 -10.57 14.89
C ALA A 11 -11.88 -9.50 13.84
N GLN A 12 -11.12 -9.84 12.80
CA GLN A 12 -10.85 -8.94 11.67
C GLN A 12 -12.13 -8.61 10.90
N ALA A 13 -12.96 -9.60 10.60
CA ALA A 13 -14.23 -9.39 9.91
C ALA A 13 -15.20 -8.51 10.73
N ASP A 14 -15.24 -8.67 12.05
CA ASP A 14 -16.01 -7.81 12.95
C ASP A 14 -15.48 -6.37 12.94
N ALA A 15 -14.15 -6.20 12.96
CA ALA A 15 -13.53 -4.88 12.89
C ALA A 15 -13.77 -4.19 11.55
N ASP A 16 -13.65 -4.89 10.43
CA ASP A 16 -13.91 -4.33 9.09
C ASP A 16 -15.37 -3.87 8.95
N ARG A 17 -16.34 -4.64 9.47
CA ARG A 17 -17.75 -4.22 9.54
C ARG A 17 -17.93 -2.98 10.40
N LEU A 18 -17.35 -2.95 11.59
CA LEU A 18 -17.44 -1.80 12.49
C LEU A 18 -16.86 -0.53 11.84
N VAL A 19 -15.71 -0.63 11.18
CA VAL A 19 -15.10 0.50 10.47
C VAL A 19 -15.99 0.97 9.32
N ALA A 20 -16.52 0.04 8.51
CA ALA A 20 -17.45 0.36 7.44
C ALA A 20 -18.68 1.11 7.97
N ASP A 21 -19.29 0.60 9.04
CA ASP A 21 -20.45 1.24 9.69
C ASP A 21 -20.12 2.67 10.17
N ARG A 22 -18.92 2.90 10.72
CA ARG A 22 -18.48 4.23 11.15
C ARG A 22 -18.23 5.16 9.97
N TYR A 23 -17.60 4.69 8.91
CA TYR A 23 -17.42 5.49 7.69
C TYR A 23 -18.76 5.87 7.08
N LEU A 24 -19.70 4.92 6.94
CA LEU A 24 -21.02 5.20 6.40
C LEU A 24 -21.83 6.16 7.28
N ALA A 25 -21.80 5.97 8.60
CA ALA A 25 -22.51 6.83 9.54
C ALA A 25 -21.94 8.26 9.60
N THR A 26 -20.68 8.44 9.23
CA THR A 26 -19.98 9.74 9.23
C THR A 26 -19.70 10.26 7.83
N LEU A 27 -20.26 9.65 6.79
CA LEU A 27 -20.05 10.07 5.40
C LEU A 27 -20.75 11.40 5.12
N HIS A 28 -19.97 12.43 4.83
CA HIS A 28 -20.42 13.81 4.59
C HIS A 28 -19.61 14.48 3.47
N ASP A 29 -20.09 15.64 3.04
CA ASP A 29 -19.42 16.46 2.04
C ASP A 29 -18.26 17.23 2.69
N ILE A 30 -17.11 17.27 2.01
CA ILE A 30 -15.92 18.01 2.42
C ILE A 30 -15.43 18.91 1.29
N THR A 31 -14.87 20.05 1.68
CA THR A 31 -14.19 21.00 0.80
C THR A 31 -12.74 20.59 0.57
N ALA A 32 -12.10 21.19 -0.44
CA ALA A 32 -10.68 21.01 -0.71
C ALA A 32 -9.79 21.47 0.47
N ASP A 33 -10.20 22.54 1.17
CA ASP A 33 -9.46 23.07 2.32
C ASP A 33 -9.58 22.17 3.55
N GLU A 34 -10.77 21.61 3.81
CA GLU A 34 -10.97 20.61 4.86
C GLU A 34 -10.15 19.36 4.59
N ALA A 35 -10.19 18.83 3.37
CA ALA A 35 -9.34 17.71 2.97
C ALA A 35 -7.85 18.05 3.15
N ALA A 36 -7.40 19.22 2.69
CA ALA A 36 -5.99 19.63 2.81
C ALA A 36 -5.51 19.80 4.25
N ALA A 37 -6.40 20.10 5.19
CA ALA A 37 -6.07 20.21 6.61
C ALA A 37 -5.86 18.84 7.30
N GLU A 38 -6.30 17.74 6.69
CA GLU A 38 -6.21 16.41 7.27
C GLU A 38 -4.76 15.90 7.40
N PRO A 39 -4.35 15.36 8.56
CA PRO A 39 -2.98 14.93 8.79
C PRO A 39 -2.56 13.76 7.88
N LEU A 40 -3.53 13.01 7.32
CA LEU A 40 -3.29 11.91 6.40
C LEU A 40 -2.51 12.37 5.14
N HIS A 41 -2.66 13.61 4.68
CA HIS A 41 -1.91 14.08 3.50
C HIS A 41 -0.40 14.20 3.76
N ARG A 42 0.03 14.26 5.03
CA ARG A 42 1.45 14.14 5.41
C ARG A 42 2.03 12.77 5.08
N LEU A 43 1.18 11.75 4.93
CA LEU A 43 1.58 10.39 4.55
C LEU A 43 1.72 10.24 3.03
N PHE A 44 0.82 10.84 2.26
CA PHE A 44 0.72 10.59 0.82
C PHE A 44 1.30 11.70 -0.04
N HIS A 45 1.01 12.97 0.28
CA HIS A 45 1.38 14.10 -0.58
C HIS A 45 2.68 14.77 -0.15
N ASP A 46 2.81 15.17 1.11
CA ASP A 46 3.97 15.95 1.58
C ASP A 46 5.30 15.20 1.45
N ARG A 47 5.23 13.86 1.38
CA ARG A 47 6.39 12.99 1.19
C ARG A 47 6.83 12.84 -0.27
N LEU A 48 6.03 13.33 -1.23
CA LEU A 48 6.32 13.30 -2.66
C LEU A 48 6.93 14.62 -3.17
N ILE A 49 6.65 15.74 -2.51
CA ILE A 49 6.92 17.08 -3.05
C ILE A 49 7.98 17.83 -2.26
N ASP A 50 8.56 18.84 -2.90
CA ASP A 50 9.25 19.94 -2.22
C ASP A 50 8.22 21.04 -1.91
N HIS A 51 8.09 21.45 -0.64
CA HIS A 51 7.12 22.48 -0.25
C HIS A 51 7.42 23.86 -0.87
N GLY A 52 8.68 24.16 -1.19
CA GLY A 52 9.08 25.39 -1.88
C GLY A 52 8.98 25.29 -3.40
N ALA A 53 8.90 24.08 -3.96
CA ALA A 53 8.79 23.81 -5.39
C ALA A 53 7.96 22.53 -5.65
N PRO A 54 6.62 22.55 -5.47
CA PRO A 54 5.77 21.36 -5.53
C PRO A 54 5.78 20.63 -6.88
N GLU A 55 6.21 21.33 -7.94
CA GLU A 55 6.43 20.76 -9.27
C GLU A 55 7.65 19.85 -9.34
N ARG A 56 8.46 19.73 -8.28
CA ARG A 56 9.62 18.85 -8.18
C ARG A 56 9.41 17.72 -7.18
N PRO A 57 9.98 16.54 -7.44
CA PRO A 57 10.32 15.55 -6.42
C PRO A 57 10.88 16.18 -5.14
N GLY A 58 10.32 15.83 -3.99
CA GLY A 58 10.86 16.23 -2.70
C GLY A 58 10.56 15.22 -1.59
N GLY A 59 10.59 15.69 -0.34
CA GLY A 59 10.29 14.88 0.82
C GLY A 59 11.06 13.55 0.86
N ARG A 60 10.33 12.46 1.08
CA ARG A 60 10.90 11.11 1.15
C ARG A 60 11.18 10.52 -0.23
N MET A 61 10.39 10.90 -1.25
CA MET A 61 10.63 10.44 -2.62
C MET A 61 12.00 10.88 -3.12
N ALA A 62 12.34 12.18 -3.01
CA ALA A 62 13.68 12.64 -3.36
C ALA A 62 14.77 12.04 -2.46
N ARG A 63 14.52 11.96 -1.14
CA ARG A 63 15.53 11.43 -0.21
C ARG A 63 15.89 9.97 -0.48
N PHE A 64 14.90 9.12 -0.73
CA PHE A 64 15.05 7.67 -0.85
C PHE A 64 15.43 7.21 -2.26
N TYR A 65 15.00 7.93 -3.31
CA TYR A 65 15.12 7.45 -4.69
C TYR A 65 15.99 8.35 -5.57
N GLU A 66 15.82 9.66 -5.52
CA GLU A 66 16.51 10.57 -6.45
C GLU A 66 18.04 10.46 -6.34
N SER A 67 18.68 10.30 -7.51
CA SER A 67 20.13 10.11 -7.64
C SER A 67 20.71 8.95 -6.81
N ARG A 68 19.89 7.97 -6.42
CA ARG A 68 20.35 6.82 -5.62
C ARG A 68 20.70 5.60 -6.48
N VAL A 69 21.45 4.68 -5.87
CA VAL A 69 21.80 3.37 -6.42
C VAL A 69 21.09 2.28 -5.63
N PHE A 70 20.52 1.30 -6.33
CA PHE A 70 19.77 0.18 -5.82
C PHE A 70 20.54 -1.11 -6.03
N HIS A 71 20.53 -1.97 -5.02
CA HIS A 71 21.05 -3.33 -5.08
C HIS A 71 19.86 -4.27 -4.92
N LEU A 72 19.58 -5.08 -5.94
CA LEU A 72 18.37 -5.88 -6.06
C LEU A 72 18.74 -7.33 -6.35
N GLY A 73 18.17 -8.27 -5.62
CA GLY A 73 18.56 -9.68 -5.68
C GLY A 73 18.82 -10.16 -4.26
N GLY A 74 19.37 -11.35 -4.06
CA GLY A 74 19.62 -11.81 -2.69
C GLY A 74 19.86 -13.29 -2.59
N ARG A 75 20.29 -13.91 -3.70
CA ARG A 75 20.66 -15.31 -3.72
C ARG A 75 22.17 -15.36 -3.91
N ALA A 76 22.88 -15.99 -2.98
CA ALA A 76 24.33 -16.01 -2.97
C ALA A 76 24.96 -16.53 -4.29
N GLU A 77 24.23 -17.34 -5.07
CA GLU A 77 24.72 -17.88 -6.34
C GLU A 77 24.50 -16.97 -7.56
N VAL A 78 23.76 -15.87 -7.43
CA VAL A 78 23.53 -14.90 -8.51
C VAL A 78 23.92 -13.51 -8.02
N PRO A 79 24.82 -12.78 -8.70
CA PRO A 79 25.21 -11.44 -8.26
C PRO A 79 24.00 -10.51 -8.24
N ASP A 80 23.96 -9.64 -7.24
CA ASP A 80 22.92 -8.62 -7.13
C ASP A 80 22.96 -7.67 -8.34
N LEU A 81 21.78 -7.33 -8.83
CA LEU A 81 21.59 -6.34 -9.86
C LEU A 81 21.76 -4.95 -9.26
N THR A 82 22.73 -4.19 -9.77
CA THR A 82 22.96 -2.81 -9.34
C THR A 82 22.46 -1.83 -10.39
N LEU A 83 21.53 -0.93 -10.00
CA LEU A 83 20.91 0.04 -10.89
C LEU A 83 20.89 1.44 -10.28
N SER A 84 21.12 2.46 -11.09
CA SER A 84 20.80 3.83 -10.70
C SER A 84 19.29 4.06 -10.75
N TRP A 85 18.79 5.03 -9.98
CA TRP A 85 17.39 5.49 -10.07
C TRP A 85 17.00 5.87 -11.50
N HIS A 86 17.89 6.56 -12.21
CA HIS A 86 17.67 6.96 -13.60
C HIS A 86 17.37 5.77 -14.53
N GLN A 87 18.01 4.62 -14.28
CA GLN A 87 17.70 3.39 -15.02
C GLN A 87 16.43 2.73 -14.49
N LEU A 88 16.35 2.54 -13.17
CA LEU A 88 15.30 1.75 -12.52
C LEU A 88 13.88 2.31 -12.74
N LYS A 89 13.74 3.64 -12.72
CA LYS A 89 12.43 4.30 -12.72
C LYS A 89 11.61 4.05 -13.99
N ASP A 90 12.30 3.83 -15.12
CA ASP A 90 11.69 3.70 -16.46
C ASP A 90 11.57 2.24 -16.92
N LEU A 91 12.03 1.27 -16.12
CA LEU A 91 11.92 -0.14 -16.48
C LEU A 91 10.47 -0.60 -16.42
N ARG A 92 10.09 -1.47 -17.36
CA ARG A 92 8.88 -2.30 -17.26
C ARG A 92 9.09 -3.39 -16.21
N TRP A 93 8.12 -3.60 -15.34
CA TRP A 93 8.24 -4.58 -14.25
C TRP A 93 7.46 -5.85 -14.55
N THR A 94 8.10 -6.99 -14.35
CA THR A 94 7.47 -8.30 -14.25
C THR A 94 7.74 -8.84 -12.85
N VAL A 95 6.69 -9.08 -12.07
CA VAL A 95 6.78 -9.57 -10.68
C VAL A 95 6.04 -10.89 -10.56
N GLY A 96 6.74 -11.95 -10.16
CA GLY A 96 6.12 -13.27 -10.01
C GLY A 96 5.41 -13.78 -11.28
N GLY A 97 5.94 -13.43 -12.46
CA GLY A 97 5.36 -13.77 -13.76
C GLY A 97 4.26 -12.82 -14.27
N ILE A 98 3.87 -11.80 -13.52
CA ILE A 98 2.88 -10.79 -13.93
C ILE A 98 3.61 -9.53 -14.40
N THR A 99 3.42 -9.14 -15.65
CA THR A 99 3.92 -7.86 -16.17
C THR A 99 2.94 -6.74 -15.83
N TYR A 100 3.46 -5.59 -15.42
CA TYR A 100 2.67 -4.42 -15.05
C TYR A 100 2.79 -3.30 -16.09
N ASP A 101 1.72 -2.53 -16.24
CA ASP A 101 1.60 -1.47 -17.26
C ASP A 101 2.47 -0.23 -17.00
N ARG A 102 3.02 -0.10 -15.79
CA ARG A 102 3.73 1.09 -15.32
C ARG A 102 4.98 0.76 -14.52
N GLY A 103 6.02 1.56 -14.75
CA GLY A 103 7.25 1.58 -13.94
C GLY A 103 7.15 2.55 -12.76
N LEU A 104 8.16 2.49 -11.88
CA LEU A 104 8.21 3.28 -10.64
C LEU A 104 8.12 4.79 -10.87
N GLY A 105 8.81 5.33 -11.89
CA GLY A 105 8.82 6.76 -12.19
C GLY A 105 7.42 7.27 -12.51
N ALA A 106 6.73 6.59 -13.42
CA ALA A 106 5.36 6.92 -13.80
C ALA A 106 4.38 6.82 -12.60
N LEU A 107 4.58 5.85 -11.71
CA LEU A 107 3.75 5.73 -10.49
C LEU A 107 3.96 6.91 -9.54
N PHE A 108 5.21 7.36 -9.32
CA PHE A 108 5.47 8.53 -8.48
C PHE A 108 4.94 9.83 -9.08
N ASP A 109 5.14 10.03 -10.39
CA ASP A 109 4.64 11.23 -11.08
C ASP A 109 3.12 11.31 -11.01
N GLU A 110 2.43 10.20 -11.22
CA GLU A 110 0.97 10.14 -11.09
C GLU A 110 0.49 10.28 -9.66
N ALA A 111 1.15 9.63 -8.69
CA ALA A 111 0.81 9.80 -7.28
C ALA A 111 0.90 11.28 -6.88
N ARG A 112 1.96 11.98 -7.30
CA ARG A 112 2.16 13.41 -7.02
C ARG A 112 1.08 14.27 -7.65
N ALA A 113 0.66 13.96 -8.88
CA ALA A 113 -0.36 14.72 -9.59
C ALA A 113 -1.81 14.39 -9.16
N ARG A 114 -2.08 13.17 -8.69
CA ARG A 114 -3.45 12.72 -8.37
C ARG A 114 -3.78 12.77 -6.90
N LEU A 115 -2.79 12.59 -6.02
CA LEU A 115 -2.96 12.63 -4.56
C LEU A 115 -2.76 14.04 -3.98
N LEU A 116 -2.80 15.08 -4.83
CA LEU A 116 -2.89 16.49 -4.42
C LEU A 116 -4.11 16.68 -3.51
N PRO A 117 -3.97 17.26 -2.29
CA PRO A 117 -5.08 17.40 -1.35
C PRO A 117 -6.29 18.15 -1.93
N ALA A 118 -6.04 19.17 -2.76
CA ALA A 118 -7.08 19.94 -3.43
C ALA A 118 -8.00 19.12 -4.37
N ARG A 119 -7.63 17.87 -4.71
CA ARG A 119 -8.43 16.96 -5.54
C ARG A 119 -9.38 16.07 -4.73
N PHE A 120 -9.44 16.26 -3.41
CA PHE A 120 -10.26 15.44 -2.51
C PHE A 120 -11.45 16.20 -1.89
N ALA A 121 -11.91 17.27 -2.53
CA ALA A 121 -13.27 17.76 -2.26
C ALA A 121 -14.29 16.68 -2.67
N GLY A 122 -15.42 16.60 -1.99
CA GLY A 122 -16.43 15.56 -2.20
C GLY A 122 -16.69 14.78 -0.94
N ALA A 123 -16.40 13.48 -0.92
CA ALA A 123 -16.75 12.62 0.21
C ALA A 123 -15.64 12.51 1.28
N GLY A 124 -15.98 12.88 2.51
CA GLY A 124 -15.17 12.68 3.71
C GLY A 124 -15.82 11.80 4.76
N VAL A 125 -15.01 11.24 5.65
CA VAL A 125 -15.43 10.40 6.78
C VAL A 125 -14.61 10.73 8.02
N VAL A 126 -15.14 10.40 9.19
CA VAL A 126 -14.33 10.35 10.42
C VAL A 126 -13.56 9.04 10.41
N ALA A 127 -12.22 9.10 10.39
CA ALA A 127 -11.38 7.91 10.30
C ALA A 127 -10.20 7.92 11.27
N HIS A 128 -9.69 6.71 11.58
CA HIS A 128 -8.47 6.55 12.38
C HIS A 128 -7.20 6.91 11.59
N GLY A 129 -7.20 6.71 10.27
CA GLY A 129 -6.10 7.00 9.36
C GLY A 129 -4.80 6.18 9.55
N ASP A 130 -4.69 5.44 10.66
CA ASP A 130 -3.46 4.75 11.08
C ASP A 130 -3.67 3.35 11.70
N ALA A 131 -4.80 2.70 11.44
CA ALA A 131 -5.17 1.40 12.03
C ALA A 131 -4.41 0.20 11.40
N HIS A 132 -3.08 0.29 11.33
CA HIS A 132 -2.24 -0.81 10.85
C HIS A 132 -1.82 -1.76 11.98
N ASN A 133 -1.34 -2.97 11.67
CA ASN A 133 -1.08 -4.05 12.65
C ASN A 133 -0.18 -3.67 13.86
N ALA A 134 0.61 -2.60 13.79
CA ALA A 134 1.39 -2.15 14.96
C ALA A 134 0.54 -1.32 15.96
N ASN A 135 -0.61 -0.83 15.50
CA ASN A 135 -1.58 0.02 16.19
C ASN A 135 -2.90 -0.74 16.45
N VAL A 136 -2.85 -2.08 16.42
CA VAL A 136 -3.99 -2.96 16.67
C VAL A 136 -3.64 -4.00 17.72
N TRP A 137 -4.43 -4.08 18.77
CA TRP A 137 -4.39 -5.19 19.72
C TRP A 137 -5.45 -6.23 19.41
N PHE A 138 -5.08 -7.50 19.56
CA PHE A 138 -6.05 -8.59 19.63
C PHE A 138 -6.39 -8.83 21.09
N GLU A 139 -7.62 -8.53 21.47
CA GLU A 139 -8.14 -8.75 22.80
C GLU A 139 -8.97 -10.04 22.81
N THR A 140 -8.53 -11.01 23.61
CA THR A 140 -9.32 -12.22 23.83
C THR A 140 -10.54 -11.89 24.66
N GLY A 141 -11.72 -12.30 24.18
CA GLY A 141 -12.96 -12.12 24.92
C GLY A 141 -12.92 -12.82 26.29
N ALA A 142 -13.47 -12.15 27.31
CA ALA A 142 -13.75 -12.71 28.62
C ALA A 142 -15.27 -12.79 28.83
N ASP A 143 -15.73 -13.69 29.70
CA ASP A 143 -17.13 -13.76 30.17
C ASP A 143 -18.18 -13.79 29.06
N GLY A 144 -17.95 -14.61 28.03
CA GLY A 144 -18.89 -14.81 26.91
C GLY A 144 -18.84 -13.73 25.82
N MET A 145 -17.93 -12.76 25.91
CA MET A 145 -17.68 -11.79 24.85
C MET A 145 -16.86 -12.41 23.71
N ALA A 146 -17.09 -11.95 22.48
CA ALA A 146 -16.27 -12.31 21.33
C ALA A 146 -14.88 -11.66 21.41
N ASP A 147 -13.90 -12.29 20.77
CA ASP A 147 -12.59 -11.65 20.55
C ASP A 147 -12.76 -10.41 19.68
N ARG A 148 -11.93 -9.39 19.91
CA ARG A 148 -12.01 -8.14 19.16
C ARG A 148 -10.65 -7.59 18.83
N LEU A 149 -10.62 -6.79 17.77
CA LEU A 149 -9.49 -5.92 17.46
C LEU A 149 -9.75 -4.53 18.05
N VAL A 150 -8.78 -4.01 18.78
CA VAL A 150 -8.83 -2.68 19.40
C VAL A 150 -7.76 -1.81 18.76
N PHE A 151 -8.16 -0.66 18.23
CA PHE A 151 -7.25 0.29 17.59
C PHE A 151 -6.75 1.32 18.60
N PHE A 152 -5.49 1.70 18.48
CA PHE A 152 -4.86 2.73 19.30
C PHE A 152 -3.91 3.56 18.43
N ASP A 153 -3.38 4.66 18.99
CA ASP A 153 -2.50 5.61 18.28
C ASP A 153 -3.11 6.17 16.97
N PRO A 154 -4.17 7.01 17.08
CA PRO A 154 -4.84 7.62 15.92
C PRO A 154 -4.03 8.81 15.35
N ALA A 155 -2.74 8.63 15.08
CA ALA A 155 -1.83 9.71 14.67
C ALA A 155 -2.25 10.45 13.39
N PHE A 156 -3.03 9.79 12.52
CA PHE A 156 -3.61 10.37 11.31
C PHE A 156 -5.14 10.44 11.33
N ALA A 157 -5.75 10.39 12.50
CA ALA A 157 -7.19 10.52 12.59
C ALA A 157 -7.64 11.95 12.32
N GLY A 158 -8.85 12.05 11.78
CA GLY A 158 -9.50 13.33 11.56
C GLY A 158 -10.94 13.17 11.13
N ALA A 159 -11.62 14.31 11.01
CA ALA A 159 -13.05 14.37 10.83
C ALA A 159 -13.45 14.40 9.35
N HIS A 160 -12.56 14.86 8.47
CA HIS A 160 -12.78 15.12 7.06
C HIS A 160 -11.85 14.29 6.18
N VAL A 161 -11.44 13.10 6.66
CA VAL A 161 -10.52 12.24 5.93
C VAL A 161 -11.18 11.83 4.61
N PRO A 162 -10.52 12.03 3.44
CA PRO A 162 -11.08 11.64 2.16
C PRO A 162 -11.42 10.15 2.15
N ALA A 163 -12.67 9.82 1.81
CA ALA A 163 -13.22 8.48 1.99
C ALA A 163 -12.38 7.39 1.30
N LEU A 164 -11.85 7.66 0.10
CA LEU A 164 -11.00 6.73 -0.66
C LEU A 164 -9.60 6.51 -0.05
N LEU A 165 -9.13 7.41 0.82
CA LEU A 165 -7.82 7.30 1.46
C LEU A 165 -7.89 6.71 2.87
N ALA A 166 -9.06 6.78 3.52
CA ALA A 166 -9.26 6.46 4.93
C ALA A 166 -8.72 5.07 5.34
N GLU A 167 -8.88 4.06 4.48
CA GLU A 167 -8.50 2.67 4.77
C GLU A 167 -7.26 2.18 4.01
N VAL A 168 -6.65 3.02 3.17
CA VAL A 168 -5.54 2.60 2.31
C VAL A 168 -4.37 2.05 3.14
N LYS A 169 -3.98 2.78 4.19
CA LYS A 169 -2.84 2.40 5.02
C LYS A 169 -3.08 1.06 5.72
N ALA A 170 -4.23 0.89 6.36
CA ALA A 170 -4.59 -0.36 7.03
C ALA A 170 -4.70 -1.52 6.02
N THR A 171 -5.28 -1.28 4.84
CA THR A 171 -5.32 -2.26 3.74
C THR A 171 -3.91 -2.72 3.37
N PHE A 172 -3.00 -1.79 3.07
CA PHE A 172 -1.64 -2.15 2.69
C PHE A 172 -0.90 -2.87 3.82
N HIS A 173 -0.85 -2.26 5.00
CA HIS A 173 0.03 -2.74 6.06
C HIS A 173 -0.46 -4.04 6.70
N ASN A 174 -1.78 -4.29 6.72
CA ASN A 174 -2.34 -5.47 7.37
C ASN A 174 -2.35 -6.69 6.44
N ILE A 175 -2.33 -6.46 5.12
CA ILE A 175 -2.46 -7.52 4.10
C ILE A 175 -1.16 -7.69 3.31
N PHE A 176 -0.61 -6.63 2.72
CA PHE A 176 0.50 -6.74 1.76
C PHE A 176 1.88 -6.50 2.38
N ALA A 177 1.96 -5.70 3.45
CA ALA A 177 3.21 -5.50 4.19
C ALA A 177 3.47 -6.65 5.18
N HIS A 178 4.12 -7.71 4.74
CA HIS A 178 4.62 -8.71 5.66
C HIS A 178 5.72 -8.09 6.54
N PRO A 179 5.68 -8.24 7.88
CA PRO A 179 6.60 -7.54 8.76
C PRO A 179 8.06 -7.89 8.49
N PHE A 180 8.33 -9.12 8.07
CA PHE A 180 9.69 -9.57 7.78
C PHE A 180 10.33 -8.88 6.57
N TRP A 181 9.58 -8.47 5.54
CA TRP A 181 10.21 -7.73 4.45
C TRP A 181 10.21 -6.22 4.70
N LEU A 182 9.16 -5.66 5.33
CA LEU A 182 9.04 -4.20 5.48
C LEU A 182 9.73 -3.64 6.75
N TYR A 183 9.66 -4.34 7.88
CA TYR A 183 10.11 -3.83 9.19
C TYR A 183 11.34 -4.56 9.73
N ASP A 184 11.44 -5.87 9.50
CA ASP A 184 12.56 -6.71 9.97
C ASP A 184 13.27 -7.37 8.80
N ALA A 185 13.81 -6.54 7.89
CA ALA A 185 14.34 -6.98 6.61
C ALA A 185 15.46 -8.02 6.72
N ALA A 186 16.20 -8.06 7.83
CA ALA A 186 17.21 -9.09 8.08
C ALA A 186 16.62 -10.50 8.09
N VAL A 187 15.38 -10.66 8.58
CA VAL A 187 14.65 -11.93 8.51
C VAL A 187 14.30 -12.27 7.06
N ALA A 188 13.84 -11.29 6.27
CA ALA A 188 13.52 -11.52 4.86
C ALA A 188 14.72 -11.99 4.03
N GLU A 189 15.93 -11.46 4.27
CA GLU A 189 17.15 -11.88 3.55
C GLU A 189 17.45 -13.37 3.72
N GLY A 190 17.16 -13.95 4.88
CA GLY A 190 17.37 -15.38 5.14
C GLY A 190 16.16 -16.26 4.80
N LEU A 191 14.97 -15.66 4.67
CA LEU A 191 13.71 -16.40 4.53
C LEU A 191 13.26 -16.53 3.07
N TYR A 192 13.45 -15.49 2.26
CA TYR A 192 12.90 -15.43 0.90
C TYR A 192 13.99 -15.57 -0.16
N THR A 193 13.70 -16.37 -1.18
CA THR A 193 14.49 -16.38 -2.40
C THR A 193 14.00 -15.28 -3.32
N VAL A 194 14.83 -14.29 -3.62
CA VAL A 194 14.50 -13.22 -4.57
C VAL A 194 15.55 -13.15 -5.67
N ARG A 195 15.11 -13.08 -6.92
CA ARG A 195 15.98 -12.95 -8.10
C ARG A 195 15.54 -11.76 -8.93
N ALA A 196 16.44 -10.79 -9.09
CA ALA A 196 16.26 -9.66 -9.99
C ALA A 196 17.07 -9.89 -11.27
N ARG A 197 16.46 -9.70 -12.44
CA ARG A 197 17.13 -9.81 -13.74
C ARG A 197 16.64 -8.72 -14.68
N LEU A 198 17.56 -8.11 -15.43
CA LEU A 198 17.18 -7.28 -16.56
C LEU A 198 16.77 -8.14 -17.75
N ASP A 199 15.78 -7.67 -18.49
CA ASP A 199 15.45 -8.21 -19.81
C ASP A 199 16.65 -8.01 -20.76
N ALA A 200 16.78 -8.86 -21.77
CA ALA A 200 17.92 -8.83 -22.70
C ALA A 200 18.03 -7.49 -23.48
N ASP A 201 16.92 -6.77 -23.65
CA ASP A 201 16.88 -5.45 -24.29
C ASP A 201 17.14 -4.28 -23.31
N GLY A 202 17.32 -4.57 -22.02
CA GLY A 202 17.55 -3.58 -20.97
C GLY A 202 16.34 -2.69 -20.65
N ARG A 203 15.14 -3.00 -21.17
CA ARG A 203 13.93 -2.17 -20.98
C ARG A 203 12.97 -2.69 -19.92
N GLY A 204 13.23 -3.88 -19.39
CA GLY A 204 12.43 -4.47 -18.33
C GLY A 204 13.29 -5.07 -17.23
N ILE A 205 12.66 -5.26 -16.08
CA ILE A 205 13.17 -6.00 -14.95
C ILE A 205 12.17 -7.07 -14.56
N THR A 206 12.67 -8.28 -14.35
CA THR A 206 11.92 -9.40 -13.78
C THR A 206 12.37 -9.63 -12.35
N ILE A 207 11.44 -9.59 -11.41
CA ILE A 207 11.61 -9.97 -10.00
C ILE A 207 10.84 -11.27 -9.76
N ASP A 208 11.56 -12.37 -9.61
CA ASP A 208 10.99 -13.63 -9.12
C ASP A 208 11.21 -13.74 -7.62
N HIS A 209 10.18 -14.18 -6.90
CA HIS A 209 10.27 -14.44 -5.47
C HIS A 209 9.38 -15.59 -5.04
N ASP A 210 9.66 -16.15 -3.87
CA ASP A 210 8.85 -17.18 -3.20
C ASP A 210 7.99 -16.62 -2.04
N HIS A 211 8.00 -15.30 -1.83
CA HIS A 211 7.16 -14.66 -0.82
C HIS A 211 5.67 -14.98 -1.03
N ASP A 212 5.05 -15.58 -0.02
CA ASP A 212 3.61 -15.80 0.10
C ASP A 212 3.07 -15.05 1.33
N PRO A 213 2.07 -14.14 1.19
CA PRO A 213 1.40 -13.53 2.35
C PRO A 213 0.66 -14.55 3.24
N GLY A 214 0.42 -15.77 2.73
CA GLY A 214 -0.17 -16.85 3.48
C GLY A 214 -1.70 -16.76 3.66
N PRO A 215 -2.34 -17.80 4.22
CA PRO A 215 -3.80 -17.91 4.26
C PRO A 215 -4.48 -16.86 5.13
N LEU A 216 -3.82 -16.40 6.21
CA LEU A 216 -4.38 -15.39 7.11
C LEU A 216 -4.58 -14.05 6.40
N ARG A 217 -3.54 -13.55 5.71
CA ARG A 217 -3.59 -12.28 4.97
C ARG A 217 -4.51 -12.35 3.76
N ARG A 218 -4.59 -13.50 3.08
CA ARG A 218 -5.60 -13.76 2.05
C ARG A 218 -7.02 -13.63 2.60
N ALA A 219 -7.30 -14.22 3.76
CA ALA A 219 -8.60 -14.11 4.40
C ALA A 219 -8.91 -12.65 4.80
N PHE A 220 -7.91 -11.90 5.29
CA PHE A 220 -8.07 -10.48 5.59
C PHE A 220 -8.35 -9.65 4.34
N LEU A 221 -7.71 -9.94 3.20
CA LEU A 221 -7.98 -9.25 1.94
C LEU A 221 -9.42 -9.46 1.49
N ALA A 222 -9.90 -10.70 1.54
CA ALA A 222 -11.28 -11.03 1.20
C ALA A 222 -12.27 -10.30 2.13
N ALA A 223 -12.07 -10.40 3.45
CA ALA A 223 -12.92 -9.73 4.44
C ALA A 223 -12.93 -8.21 4.25
N LYS A 224 -11.76 -7.58 4.06
CA LYS A 224 -11.65 -6.13 3.87
C LYS A 224 -12.29 -5.67 2.55
N GLY A 225 -12.19 -6.47 1.50
CA GLY A 225 -12.91 -6.23 0.24
C GLY A 225 -14.43 -6.24 0.46
N ASP A 226 -14.97 -7.33 0.99
CA ASP A 226 -16.41 -7.55 1.07
C ASP A 226 -17.11 -6.72 2.15
N LEU A 227 -16.47 -6.55 3.31
CA LEU A 227 -17.10 -5.97 4.50
C LEU A 227 -16.83 -4.47 4.65
N LEU A 228 -15.83 -3.91 3.95
CA LEU A 228 -15.47 -2.51 4.06
C LEU A 228 -15.43 -1.79 2.71
N TRP A 229 -14.59 -2.23 1.77
CA TRP A 229 -14.43 -1.52 0.50
C TRP A 229 -15.72 -1.54 -0.33
N ARG A 230 -16.37 -2.70 -0.47
CA ARG A 230 -17.64 -2.83 -1.19
C ARG A 230 -18.73 -1.89 -0.66
N PRO A 231 -19.12 -1.92 0.63
CA PRO A 231 -20.17 -1.03 1.13
C PRO A 231 -19.79 0.45 1.02
N LEU A 232 -18.52 0.81 1.23
CA LEU A 232 -18.06 2.19 1.08
C LEU A 232 -18.19 2.67 -0.38
N LEU A 233 -17.67 1.92 -1.35
CA LEU A 233 -17.72 2.28 -2.76
C LEU A 233 -19.16 2.34 -3.28
N GLN A 234 -20.02 1.42 -2.86
CA GLN A 234 -21.45 1.45 -3.19
C GLN A 234 -22.13 2.72 -2.64
N ALA A 235 -21.84 3.11 -1.40
CA ALA A 235 -22.38 4.32 -0.81
C ALA A 235 -21.89 5.60 -1.53
N LEU A 236 -20.61 5.65 -1.90
CA LEU A 236 -20.06 6.75 -2.69
C LEU A 236 -20.71 6.84 -4.07
N ALA A 237 -20.86 5.71 -4.76
CA ALA A 237 -21.51 5.65 -6.07
C ALA A 237 -22.98 6.07 -6.00
N ALA A 238 -23.73 5.61 -4.99
CA ALA A 238 -25.13 5.96 -4.78
C ALA A 238 -25.33 7.47 -4.51
N ARG A 239 -24.32 8.15 -3.96
CA ARG A 239 -24.33 9.60 -3.73
C ARG A 239 -23.77 10.40 -4.91
N GLY A 240 -23.32 9.75 -5.98
CA GLY A 240 -22.64 10.41 -7.11
C GLY A 240 -21.28 11.00 -6.73
N GLN A 241 -20.64 10.47 -5.68
CA GLN A 241 -19.36 10.95 -5.11
C GLN A 241 -18.19 9.99 -5.41
N LEU A 242 -18.40 8.98 -6.25
CA LEU A 242 -17.35 8.07 -6.70
C LEU A 242 -16.86 8.50 -8.08
N ASP A 243 -15.69 9.11 -8.13
CA ASP A 243 -15.03 9.48 -9.38
C ASP A 243 -14.74 8.23 -10.23
N ALA A 244 -14.80 8.36 -11.55
CA ALA A 244 -14.51 7.26 -12.48
C ALA A 244 -13.09 6.69 -12.33
N ASP A 245 -12.15 7.46 -11.79
CA ASP A 245 -10.76 7.06 -11.56
C ASP A 245 -10.46 6.65 -10.10
N TRP A 246 -11.48 6.38 -9.28
CA TRP A 246 -11.32 5.98 -7.87
C TRP A 246 -10.30 4.85 -7.68
N ARG A 247 -10.31 3.86 -8.58
CA ARG A 247 -9.40 2.71 -8.52
C ARG A 247 -7.95 3.16 -8.64
N ARG A 248 -7.69 4.11 -9.55
CA ARG A 248 -6.36 4.69 -9.74
C ARG A 248 -5.88 5.40 -8.48
N VAL A 249 -6.77 6.18 -7.85
CA VAL A 249 -6.48 6.87 -6.58
C VAL A 249 -6.06 5.87 -5.50
N VAL A 250 -6.85 4.80 -5.30
CA VAL A 250 -6.56 3.77 -4.30
C VAL A 250 -5.22 3.08 -4.58
N LYS A 251 -4.97 2.66 -5.83
CA LYS A 251 -3.71 1.98 -6.21
C LYS A 251 -2.48 2.88 -6.02
N LEU A 252 -2.56 4.15 -6.42
CA LEU A 252 -1.48 5.12 -6.19
C LEU A 252 -1.20 5.33 -4.69
N ALA A 253 -2.24 5.42 -3.87
CA ALA A 253 -2.07 5.56 -2.43
C ALA A 253 -1.47 4.28 -1.80
N LEU A 254 -1.90 3.09 -2.23
CA LEU A 254 -1.31 1.81 -1.81
C LEU A 254 0.17 1.70 -2.21
N PHE A 255 0.55 2.17 -3.41
CA PHE A 255 1.94 2.26 -3.85
C PHE A 255 2.79 3.18 -2.96
N CYS A 256 2.23 4.30 -2.52
CA CYS A 256 2.89 5.23 -1.61
C CYS A 256 3.15 4.64 -0.21
N CYS A 257 2.34 3.68 0.25
CA CYS A 257 2.47 3.11 1.60
C CYS A 257 3.88 2.52 1.87
N PRO A 258 4.41 1.56 1.09
CA PRO A 258 5.75 1.06 1.33
C PRO A 258 6.83 2.04 0.90
N THR A 259 6.62 2.75 -0.21
CA THR A 259 7.66 3.55 -0.86
C THR A 259 7.98 4.85 -0.13
N LEU A 260 7.01 5.40 0.61
CA LEU A 260 7.16 6.64 1.36
C LEU A 260 7.20 6.42 2.88
N VAL A 261 6.85 5.25 3.41
CA VAL A 261 6.97 5.00 4.86
C VAL A 261 8.38 4.58 5.24
N MET A 262 9.04 3.75 4.42
CA MET A 262 10.38 3.24 4.69
C MET A 262 11.33 3.49 3.52
N ASN A 263 12.63 3.58 3.82
CA ASN A 263 13.66 3.52 2.78
C ASN A 263 13.85 2.06 2.37
N LEU A 264 13.27 1.67 1.23
CA LEU A 264 13.32 0.30 0.71
C LEU A 264 14.68 -0.06 0.09
N ARG A 265 15.64 0.87 0.03
CA ARG A 265 16.90 0.68 -0.68
C ARG A 265 17.91 -0.10 0.16
N ALA A 266 18.58 -1.06 -0.48
CA ALA A 266 19.75 -1.73 0.08
C ALA A 266 21.06 -0.96 -0.17
N GLY A 267 22.10 -1.30 0.60
CA GLY A 267 23.45 -0.77 0.45
C GLY A 267 23.87 0.24 1.53
N PRO A 268 25.10 0.80 1.45
CA PRO A 268 25.71 1.59 2.52
C PRO A 268 24.93 2.86 2.88
N ASP A 269 24.30 3.47 1.88
CA ASP A 269 23.46 4.67 2.05
C ASP A 269 21.95 4.31 2.14
N GLY A 270 21.64 3.02 2.20
CA GLY A 270 20.30 2.45 2.23
C GLY A 270 19.63 2.53 3.60
N GLY A 271 18.42 1.97 3.68
CA GLY A 271 17.76 1.73 4.96
C GLY A 271 18.26 0.44 5.62
N HIS A 272 17.44 -0.15 6.48
CA HIS A 272 17.73 -1.47 7.05
C HIS A 272 17.49 -2.63 6.06
N HIS A 273 17.06 -2.35 4.82
CA HIS A 273 16.76 -3.39 3.84
C HIS A 273 18.06 -3.95 3.24
N GLY A 274 18.16 -5.27 3.15
CA GLY A 274 19.14 -5.91 2.30
C GLY A 274 18.63 -6.02 0.86
N PRO A 275 19.45 -6.54 -0.06
CA PRO A 275 19.09 -6.65 -1.47
C PRO A 275 17.77 -7.41 -1.71
N ALA A 276 17.47 -8.47 -0.95
CA ALA A 276 16.32 -9.32 -1.21
C ALA A 276 15.04 -8.60 -0.81
N ALA A 277 15.04 -8.03 0.39
CA ALA A 277 13.94 -7.24 0.91
C ALA A 277 13.73 -5.96 0.08
N SER A 278 14.80 -5.36 -0.46
CA SER A 278 14.72 -4.23 -1.38
C SER A 278 14.00 -4.59 -2.67
N ALA A 279 14.43 -5.67 -3.34
CA ALA A 279 13.80 -6.16 -4.56
C ALA A 279 12.33 -6.55 -4.34
N LEU A 280 12.05 -7.29 -3.26
CA LEU A 280 10.69 -7.70 -2.90
C LEU A 280 9.79 -6.50 -2.58
N GLY A 281 10.28 -5.53 -1.80
CA GLY A 281 9.53 -4.35 -1.41
C GLY A 281 9.15 -3.47 -2.59
N LEU A 282 10.09 -3.24 -3.52
CA LEU A 282 9.81 -2.49 -4.76
C LEU A 282 8.85 -3.25 -5.69
N ALA A 283 9.02 -4.57 -5.80
CA ALA A 283 8.14 -5.41 -6.61
C ALA A 283 6.69 -5.39 -6.11
N ILE A 284 6.48 -5.52 -4.79
CA ILE A 284 5.16 -5.40 -4.16
C ILE A 284 4.62 -3.98 -4.35
N ALA A 285 5.43 -2.94 -4.19
CA ALA A 285 4.98 -1.56 -4.41
C ALA A 285 4.45 -1.37 -5.84
N VAL A 286 5.18 -1.83 -6.86
CA VAL A 286 4.71 -1.77 -8.25
C VAL A 286 3.40 -2.54 -8.42
N ALA A 287 3.29 -3.75 -7.86
CA ALA A 287 2.06 -4.54 -7.93
C ALA A 287 0.84 -3.83 -7.28
N MET A 288 1.06 -3.02 -6.24
CA MET A 288 0.00 -2.22 -5.65
C MET A 288 -0.38 -1.00 -6.50
N GLY A 289 0.61 -0.41 -7.18
CA GLY A 289 0.45 0.82 -7.93
C GLY A 289 -0.01 0.66 -9.36
N ALA A 290 0.39 -0.40 -10.06
CA ALA A 290 0.21 -0.58 -11.50
C ALA A 290 -0.90 -1.60 -11.81
N GLU A 291 -1.48 -1.54 -13.01
CA GLU A 291 -2.39 -2.58 -13.46
C GLU A 291 -1.61 -3.76 -14.07
N PRO A 292 -2.03 -5.00 -13.83
CA PRO A 292 -1.56 -6.14 -14.61
C PRO A 292 -1.81 -5.93 -16.11
N ALA A 293 -0.78 -6.12 -16.91
CA ALA A 293 -0.88 -6.06 -18.36
C ALA A 293 -1.41 -7.38 -18.94
N GLY A 294 -1.95 -7.32 -20.17
CA GLY A 294 -2.30 -8.52 -20.94
C GLY A 294 -3.44 -9.37 -20.35
N GLY A 295 -4.29 -8.79 -19.49
CA GLY A 295 -5.40 -9.49 -18.85
C GLY A 295 -5.00 -10.44 -17.72
N ALA A 296 -3.76 -10.36 -17.23
CA ALA A 296 -3.37 -11.03 -16.00
C ALA A 296 -4.15 -10.47 -14.79
N ALA A 297 -4.19 -11.23 -13.70
CA ALA A 297 -4.82 -10.81 -12.46
C ALA A 297 -3.86 -10.98 -11.29
N ASP A 298 -3.75 -9.95 -10.48
CA ASP A 298 -3.08 -9.99 -9.17
C ASP A 298 -4.13 -9.98 -8.04
N PRO A 299 -3.76 -10.29 -6.79
CA PRO A 299 -4.71 -10.33 -5.66
C PRO A 299 -5.42 -9.00 -5.38
N LEU A 300 -4.74 -7.86 -5.50
CA LEU A 300 -5.33 -6.54 -5.27
C LEU A 300 -6.33 -6.22 -6.38
N SER A 301 -5.92 -6.38 -7.62
CA SER A 301 -6.74 -6.11 -8.80
C SER A 301 -8.00 -6.99 -8.81
N THR A 302 -7.86 -8.27 -8.46
CA THR A 302 -9.00 -9.19 -8.28
C THR A 302 -9.96 -8.71 -7.20
N MET A 303 -9.45 -8.26 -6.05
CA MET A 303 -10.29 -7.73 -4.98
C MET A 303 -11.01 -6.46 -5.43
N LEU A 304 -10.31 -5.53 -6.06
CA LEU A 304 -10.87 -4.26 -6.54
C LEU A 304 -11.93 -4.48 -7.64
N ASP A 305 -11.71 -5.43 -8.55
CA ASP A 305 -12.71 -5.82 -9.56
C ASP A 305 -13.98 -6.35 -8.89
N ALA A 306 -13.82 -7.20 -7.86
CA ALA A 306 -14.94 -7.80 -7.15
C ALA A 306 -15.78 -6.79 -6.37
N VAL A 307 -15.23 -5.64 -5.96
CA VAL A 307 -15.92 -4.62 -5.15
C VAL A 307 -16.35 -3.37 -5.94
N THR A 308 -16.07 -3.33 -7.23
CA THR A 308 -16.50 -2.23 -8.12
C THR A 308 -18.04 -2.18 -8.16
N PRO A 309 -18.68 -1.01 -7.91
CA PRO A 309 -20.14 -0.86 -7.92
C PRO A 309 -20.82 -1.11 -9.28
#